data_AF-A0A928CZT7-F1
#
_entry.id   AF-A0A928CZT7-F1
#
_cell.length_a   1.000
_cell.length_b   1.000
_cell.length_c   1.000
_cell.angle_alpha   90.00
_cell.angle_beta   90.00
_cell.angle_gamma   90.00
#
_symmetry.space_group_name_H-M   'P 1'
#
loop_
_entity.id
_entity.type
_entity.pdbx_description
1 polymer ?
#
loop_
_entity_poly.entity_id
_entity_poly.type
_entity_poly.pdbx_seq_one_letter_code
_entity_poly.pdbx_strand_id
1 'polypeptide(L)'
;MQNQLKSIDSGILEVYQQSGLTVDEFIISYLRDRGIENPEKVAAVINSSFKKIDKNYEELKKCKAQGGNRQSFLRQICDKTFKNTNEQKTGEALSILISGLNNSDNQTAAAPAYEGLDAINYVNKLDEAIKNNALSGYAKENR
;
A
#
# COMPACT_ATOMS: atom_id res chain seq x y z
N MET A 1 1.28 3.33 34.38
CA MET A 1 1.40 4.12 33.13
C MET A 1 1.43 3.14 31.97
N GLN A 2 0.30 2.90 31.29
CA GLN A 2 0.24 2.31 29.95
C GLN A 2 -1.23 2.19 29.52
N ASN A 3 -1.44 2.35 28.20
CA ASN A 3 -2.65 2.07 27.43
C ASN A 3 -3.78 3.11 27.45
N GLN A 4 -3.52 4.24 26.78
CA GLN A 4 -4.55 5.03 26.10
C GLN A 4 -4.36 5.02 24.57
N LEU A 5 -4.17 3.83 23.99
CA LEU A 5 -4.46 3.58 22.57
C LEU A 5 -5.84 2.91 22.47
N LYS A 6 -6.87 3.57 23.03
CA LYS A 6 -8.26 3.16 22.85
C LYS A 6 -8.78 3.79 21.56
N SER A 7 -9.14 2.92 20.60
CA SER A 7 -10.05 3.16 19.47
C SER A 7 -9.89 4.50 18.72
N ILE A 8 -8.97 4.53 17.76
CA ILE A 8 -9.05 5.46 16.63
C ILE A 8 -9.97 4.79 15.61
N ASP A 9 -11.31 4.78 15.75
CA ASP A 9 -12.12 4.17 14.65
C ASP A 9 -13.56 4.65 14.44
N SER A 10 -14.04 5.67 15.16
CA SER A 10 -15.35 6.29 14.84
C SER A 10 -15.45 7.74 15.28
N GLY A 11 -14.85 8.09 16.41
CA GLY A 11 -14.90 9.47 16.93
C GLY A 11 -14.14 10.50 16.11
N ILE A 12 -13.08 10.15 15.37
CA ILE A 12 -12.29 11.14 14.63
C ILE A 12 -13.08 11.74 13.48
N LEU A 13 -13.83 10.91 12.76
CA LEU A 13 -14.66 11.36 11.65
C LEU A 13 -15.80 12.25 12.14
N GLU A 14 -16.45 11.89 13.25
CA GLU A 14 -17.48 12.73 13.86
C GLU A 14 -16.92 14.07 14.35
N VAL A 15 -15.75 14.07 15.00
CA VAL A 15 -15.08 15.30 15.46
C VAL A 15 -14.67 16.18 14.28
N TYR A 16 -14.21 15.58 13.16
CA TYR A 16 -13.95 16.33 11.92
C TYR A 16 -15.23 16.93 11.33
N GLN A 17 -16.30 16.15 11.21
CA GLN A 17 -17.57 16.62 10.67
C GLN A 17 -18.17 17.77 11.49
N GLN A 18 -17.91 17.77 12.80
CA GLN A 18 -18.37 18.82 13.73
C GLN A 18 -17.42 20.02 13.84
N SER A 19 -16.17 19.91 13.40
CA SER A 19 -15.18 20.98 13.56
C SER A 19 -15.36 22.14 12.57
N GLY A 20 -16.02 21.89 11.43
CA GLY A 20 -16.14 22.86 10.34
C GLY A 20 -14.80 23.24 9.68
N LEU A 21 -13.72 22.51 10.01
CA LEU A 21 -12.39 22.71 9.48
C LEU A 21 -12.25 22.00 8.13
N THR A 22 -11.33 22.48 7.29
CA THR A 22 -10.84 21.66 6.17
C THR A 22 -10.08 20.44 6.71
N VAL A 23 -9.92 19.39 5.89
CA VAL A 23 -9.17 18.18 6.26
C VAL A 23 -7.77 18.53 6.77
N ASP A 24 -7.09 19.46 6.10
CA ASP A 24 -5.72 19.88 6.46
C ASP A 24 -5.68 20.58 7.81
N GLU A 25 -6.59 21.54 8.03
CA GLU A 25 -6.71 22.26 9.31
C GLU A 25 -7.07 21.32 10.45
N PHE A 26 -7.97 20.36 10.19
CA PHE A 26 -8.35 19.35 11.16
C PHE A 26 -7.18 18.45 11.53
N ILE A 27 -6.44 17.91 10.55
CA ILE A 27 -5.29 17.04 10.81
C ILE A 27 -4.23 17.80 11.61
N ILE A 28 -3.91 19.04 11.24
CA ILE A 28 -2.93 19.85 11.97
C ILE A 28 -3.39 20.11 13.41
N SER A 29 -4.66 20.51 13.60
CA SER A 29 -5.23 20.74 14.94
C SER A 29 -5.19 19.45 15.78
N TYR A 30 -5.64 18.35 15.21
CA TYR A 30 -5.69 17.03 15.85
C TYR A 30 -4.31 16.52 16.29
N LEU A 31 -3.28 16.77 15.48
CA LEU A 31 -1.89 16.41 15.77
C LEU A 31 -1.30 17.33 16.84
N ARG A 32 -1.61 18.62 16.79
CA ARG A 32 -1.17 19.61 17.78
C ARG A 32 -1.74 19.33 19.16
N ASP A 33 -3.04 18.99 19.24
CA ASP A 33 -3.72 18.62 20.49
C ASP A 33 -3.14 17.34 21.12
N ARG A 34 -2.45 16.52 20.32
CA ARG A 34 -1.73 15.31 20.77
C ARG A 34 -0.27 15.55 21.10
N GLY A 35 0.20 16.80 21.03
CA GLY A 35 1.59 17.15 21.31
C GLY A 35 2.59 16.61 20.29
N ILE A 36 2.15 16.35 19.05
CA ILE A 36 3.07 15.94 17.98
C ILE A 36 3.97 17.12 17.61
N GLU A 37 5.27 16.88 17.61
CA GLU A 37 6.26 17.87 17.21
C GLU A 37 6.16 18.14 15.69
N ASN A 38 6.01 19.42 15.32
CA ASN A 38 5.87 19.87 13.93
C ASN A 38 4.69 19.21 13.19
N PRO A 39 3.43 19.46 13.64
CA PRO A 39 2.23 18.85 13.07
C PRO A 39 2.03 19.18 11.58
N GLU A 40 2.52 20.32 11.12
CA GLU A 40 2.46 20.74 9.72
C GLU A 40 3.29 19.82 8.82
N LYS A 41 4.49 19.43 9.27
CA LYS A 41 5.34 18.48 8.52
C LYS A 41 4.69 17.10 8.46
N VAL A 42 4.09 16.64 9.55
CA VAL A 42 3.39 15.35 9.60
C VAL A 42 2.14 15.37 8.70
N ALA A 43 1.36 16.44 8.73
CA ALA A 43 0.21 16.63 7.84
C ALA A 43 0.63 16.63 6.36
N ALA A 44 1.76 17.25 6.02
CA ALA A 44 2.29 17.23 4.65
C ALA A 44 2.65 15.80 4.18
N VAL A 45 3.20 14.97 5.06
CA VAL A 45 3.47 13.56 4.77
C VAL A 45 2.18 12.78 4.57
N ILE A 46 1.18 12.98 5.43
CA ILE A 46 -0.15 12.35 5.31
C ILE A 46 -0.80 12.72 3.97
N ASN A 47 -0.79 14.00 3.62
CA ASN A 47 -1.34 14.49 2.34
C ASN A 47 -0.59 13.94 1.13
N SER A 48 0.74 13.81 1.20
CA SER A 48 1.53 13.17 0.15
C SER A 48 1.10 11.71 -0.05
N SER A 49 0.84 10.99 1.04
CA SER A 49 0.36 9.61 1.01
C SER A 49 -1.04 9.51 0.42
N PHE A 50 -1.98 10.36 0.81
CA PHE A 50 -3.34 10.37 0.22
C PHE A 50 -3.31 10.68 -1.28
N LYS A 51 -2.51 11.65 -1.72
CA LYS A 51 -2.34 11.94 -3.16
C LYS A 51 -1.83 10.73 -3.96
N LYS A 52 -0.93 9.94 -3.36
CA LYS A 52 -0.44 8.69 -3.99
C LYS A 52 -1.54 7.63 -4.06
N ILE A 53 -2.34 7.50 -3.00
CA ILE A 53 -3.50 6.59 -2.98
C ILE A 53 -4.52 6.99 -4.06
N ASP A 54 -4.90 8.26 -4.11
CA ASP A 54 -5.85 8.79 -5.12
C ASP A 54 -5.34 8.56 -6.54
N LYS A 55 -4.06 8.86 -6.79
CA LYS A 55 -3.43 8.61 -8.08
C LYS A 55 -3.51 7.13 -8.47
N ASN A 56 -3.15 6.24 -7.56
CA ASN A 56 -3.20 4.80 -7.81
C ASN A 56 -4.64 4.33 -8.04
N TYR A 57 -5.60 4.88 -7.32
CA TYR A 57 -7.02 4.56 -7.48
C TYR A 57 -7.57 5.03 -8.84
N GLU A 58 -7.21 6.22 -9.29
CA GLU A 58 -7.57 6.72 -10.62
C GLU A 58 -6.90 5.91 -11.74
N GLU A 59 -5.65 5.48 -11.55
CA GLU A 59 -4.98 4.58 -12.49
C GLU A 59 -5.66 3.19 -12.56
N LEU A 60 -6.12 2.66 -11.42
CA LEU A 60 -6.92 1.43 -11.36
C LEU A 60 -8.28 1.57 -12.06
N LYS A 61 -8.98 2.70 -11.87
CA LYS A 61 -10.23 3.00 -12.59
C LYS A 61 -10.01 3.06 -14.09
N LYS A 62 -8.96 3.76 -14.54
CA LYS A 62 -8.60 3.85 -15.97
C LYS A 62 -8.27 2.49 -16.55
N CYS A 63 -7.49 1.67 -15.84
CA CYS A 63 -7.22 0.30 -16.25
C CYS A 63 -8.52 -0.50 -16.41
N LYS A 64 -9.42 -0.44 -15.41
CA LYS A 64 -10.72 -1.13 -15.45
C LYS A 64 -11.60 -0.67 -16.61
N ALA A 65 -11.64 0.64 -16.88
CA ALA A 65 -12.41 1.21 -17.99
C ALA A 65 -11.89 0.75 -19.37
N GLN A 66 -10.61 0.41 -19.47
CA GLN A 66 -9.97 -0.14 -20.68
C GLN A 66 -10.01 -1.68 -20.75
N GLY A 67 -10.74 -2.34 -19.84
CA GLY A 67 -10.80 -3.80 -19.75
C GLY A 67 -9.62 -4.46 -19.04
N GLY A 68 -8.66 -3.67 -18.53
CA GLY A 68 -7.54 -4.13 -17.72
C GLY A 68 -7.96 -4.39 -16.27
N ASN A 69 -7.38 -5.41 -15.65
CA ASN A 69 -7.66 -5.75 -14.26
C ASN A 69 -6.52 -5.29 -13.33
N ARG A 70 -6.64 -5.53 -12.02
CA ARG A 70 -5.60 -5.18 -11.04
C ARG A 70 -4.22 -5.77 -11.38
N GLN A 71 -4.20 -6.97 -11.97
CA GLN A 71 -2.97 -7.64 -12.41
C GLN A 71 -2.32 -6.88 -13.57
N SER A 72 -3.10 -6.36 -14.53
CA SER A 72 -2.57 -5.50 -15.60
C SER A 72 -1.91 -4.22 -15.07
N PHE A 73 -2.45 -3.64 -13.99
CA PHE A 73 -1.84 -2.47 -13.35
C PHE A 73 -0.57 -2.84 -12.57
N LEU A 74 -0.59 -3.93 -11.82
CA LEU A 74 0.61 -4.45 -11.14
C LEU A 74 1.71 -4.79 -12.14
N ARG A 75 1.36 -5.33 -13.30
CA ARG A 75 2.28 -5.57 -14.40
C ARG A 75 2.97 -4.28 -14.84
N GLN A 76 2.20 -3.22 -15.11
CA GLN A 76 2.77 -1.92 -15.49
C GLN A 76 3.70 -1.35 -14.42
N ILE A 77 3.34 -1.51 -13.14
CA ILE A 77 4.21 -1.08 -12.03
C ILE A 77 5.52 -1.87 -12.03
N CYS A 78 5.46 -3.20 -12.18
CA CYS A 78 6.65 -4.05 -12.24
C CYS A 78 7.53 -3.66 -13.44
N ASP A 79 6.94 -3.55 -14.63
CA ASP A 79 7.67 -3.21 -15.85
C ASP A 79 8.32 -1.81 -15.76
N LYS A 80 7.64 -0.84 -15.13
CA LYS A 80 8.19 0.50 -14.91
C LYS A 80 9.30 0.51 -13.86
N THR A 81 9.14 -0.23 -12.78
CA THR A 81 10.11 -0.30 -11.67
C THR A 81 11.40 -0.99 -12.11
N PHE A 82 11.28 -2.05 -12.90
CA PHE A 82 12.41 -2.88 -13.34
C PHE A 82 12.86 -2.59 -14.77
N LYS A 83 12.40 -1.49 -15.39
CA LYS A 83 12.67 -1.14 -16.80
C LYS A 83 14.14 -1.28 -17.26
N ASN A 84 15.09 -1.01 -16.36
CA ASN A 84 16.54 -1.06 -16.63
C ASN A 84 17.26 -2.19 -15.88
N THR A 85 16.52 -3.15 -15.33
CA THR A 85 17.05 -4.31 -14.62
C THR A 85 16.92 -5.53 -15.54
N ASN A 86 17.92 -6.42 -15.55
CA ASN A 86 17.79 -7.65 -16.33
C ASN A 86 16.67 -8.55 -15.77
N GLU A 87 16.12 -9.40 -16.63
CA GLU A 87 14.92 -10.19 -16.29
C GLU A 87 15.20 -11.19 -15.17
N GLN A 88 16.41 -11.76 -15.11
CA GLN A 88 16.83 -12.67 -14.04
C GLN A 88 16.82 -12.01 -12.66
N LYS A 89 17.45 -10.84 -12.51
CA LYS A 89 17.47 -10.08 -11.25
C LYS A 89 16.08 -9.56 -10.88
N THR A 90 15.26 -9.25 -11.87
CA THR A 90 13.87 -8.86 -11.65
C THR A 90 13.06 -10.01 -11.07
N GLY A 91 13.22 -11.23 -11.61
CA GLY A 91 12.61 -12.44 -11.08
C GLY A 91 13.05 -12.73 -9.64
N GLU A 92 14.34 -12.63 -9.36
CA GLU A 92 14.90 -12.78 -8.00
C GLU A 92 14.31 -11.75 -7.02
N ALA A 93 14.27 -10.47 -7.40
CA ALA A 93 13.71 -9.42 -6.56
C ALA A 93 12.21 -9.62 -6.28
N LEU A 94 11.43 -9.99 -7.30
CA LEU A 94 10.01 -10.29 -7.14
C LEU A 94 9.78 -11.53 -6.28
N SER A 95 10.60 -12.57 -6.43
CA SER A 95 10.57 -13.77 -5.60
C SER A 95 10.81 -13.45 -4.12
N ILE A 96 11.83 -12.63 -3.84
CA ILE A 96 12.14 -12.16 -2.48
C ILE A 96 10.97 -11.37 -1.91
N LEU A 97 10.41 -10.43 -2.70
CA LEU A 97 9.32 -9.57 -2.25
C LEU A 97 8.04 -10.37 -1.98
N ILE A 98 7.68 -11.31 -2.84
CA ILE A 98 6.52 -12.20 -2.65
C ILE A 98 6.70 -13.07 -1.41
N SER A 99 7.90 -13.63 -1.22
CA SER A 99 8.20 -14.47 -0.05
C SER A 99 8.16 -13.66 1.25
N GLY A 100 8.71 -12.44 1.21
CA GLY A 100 8.66 -11.50 2.34
C GLY A 100 7.25 -11.10 2.70
N LEU A 101 6.40 -10.81 1.70
CA LEU A 101 4.97 -10.55 1.95
C LEU A 101 4.29 -11.78 2.57
N ASN A 102 4.55 -13.00 2.09
CA ASN A 102 3.91 -14.19 2.64
C ASN A 102 4.47 -14.68 3.98
N ASN A 103 5.45 -13.98 4.58
CA ASN A 103 6.19 -14.43 5.78
C ASN A 103 6.74 -15.86 5.64
N SER A 104 7.18 -16.23 4.43
CA SER A 104 7.75 -17.54 4.16
C SER A 104 9.27 -17.45 4.09
N ASP A 105 9.96 -18.20 4.96
CA ASP A 105 11.44 -18.23 5.05
C ASP A 105 12.13 -18.96 3.87
N ASN A 106 11.38 -19.44 2.88
CA ASN A 106 11.93 -20.22 1.77
C ASN A 106 12.59 -19.33 0.70
N GLN A 107 13.77 -18.78 1.01
CA GLN A 107 14.72 -18.32 0.01
C GLN A 107 15.59 -19.49 -0.48
N THR A 108 15.11 -20.38 -1.35
CA THR A 108 16.01 -21.45 -1.85
C THR A 108 15.63 -22.13 -3.16
N ALA A 109 14.90 -21.47 -4.05
CA ALA A 109 14.82 -21.91 -5.45
C ALA A 109 15.35 -20.81 -6.37
N ALA A 110 16.14 -21.21 -7.37
CA ALA A 110 16.54 -20.29 -8.45
C ALA A 110 15.26 -19.67 -9.03
N ALA A 111 15.13 -18.36 -8.92
CA ALA A 111 13.97 -17.63 -9.38
C ALA A 111 13.98 -17.61 -10.92
N PRO A 112 12.91 -18.04 -11.61
CA PRO A 112 12.79 -17.86 -13.06
C PRO A 112 12.93 -16.39 -13.44
N ALA A 113 13.45 -16.12 -14.64
CA ALA A 113 13.52 -14.77 -15.16
C ALA A 113 12.12 -14.15 -15.30
N TYR A 114 12.02 -12.82 -15.13
CA TYR A 114 10.78 -12.08 -15.34
C TYR A 114 10.51 -11.86 -16.83
N GLU A 115 10.21 -12.93 -17.55
CA GLU A 115 9.79 -12.91 -18.96
C GLU A 115 8.61 -13.85 -19.24
N GLY A 116 7.94 -13.67 -20.38
CA GLY A 116 6.87 -14.56 -20.84
C GLY A 116 5.82 -14.93 -19.78
N LEU A 117 5.59 -16.25 -19.60
CA LEU A 117 4.62 -16.80 -18.65
C LEU A 117 5.05 -16.61 -17.19
N ASP A 118 6.36 -16.65 -16.89
CA ASP A 118 6.87 -16.46 -15.54
C ASP A 118 6.57 -15.05 -15.04
N ALA A 119 6.65 -14.08 -15.92
CA ALA A 119 6.35 -12.70 -15.61
C ALA A 119 4.85 -12.48 -15.30
N ILE A 120 3.95 -13.25 -15.91
CA ILE A 120 2.52 -13.30 -15.54
C ILE A 120 2.35 -13.97 -14.17
N ASN A 121 3.07 -15.08 -13.94
CA ASN A 121 3.02 -15.82 -12.68
C ASN A 121 3.49 -14.97 -11.49
N TYR A 122 4.56 -14.19 -11.65
CA TYR A 122 5.02 -13.24 -10.65
C TYR A 122 3.96 -12.19 -10.31
N VAL A 123 3.32 -11.61 -11.32
CA VAL A 123 2.26 -10.62 -11.11
C VAL A 123 1.08 -11.24 -10.35
N ASN A 124 0.68 -12.46 -10.69
CA ASN A 124 -0.41 -13.16 -9.98
C ASN A 124 -0.05 -13.50 -8.55
N LYS A 125 1.16 -14.02 -8.31
CA LYS A 125 1.65 -14.34 -6.96
C LYS A 125 1.80 -13.09 -6.11
N LEU A 126 2.27 -11.99 -6.69
CA LEU A 126 2.33 -10.69 -6.05
C LEU A 126 0.93 -10.16 -5.71
N ASP A 127 -0.01 -10.29 -6.64
CA ASP A 127 -1.42 -9.93 -6.46
C ASP A 127 -2.02 -10.65 -5.23
N GLU A 128 -1.85 -11.97 -5.18
CA GLU A 128 -2.34 -12.79 -4.07
C GLU A 128 -1.63 -12.47 -2.75
N ALA A 129 -0.30 -12.31 -2.75
CA ALA A 129 0.46 -11.93 -1.57
C ALA A 129 -0.01 -10.58 -1.00
N ILE A 130 -0.27 -9.58 -1.86
CA ILE A 130 -0.82 -8.28 -1.46
C ILE A 130 -2.23 -8.44 -0.88
N LYS A 131 -3.13 -9.24 -1.48
CA LYS A 131 -4.48 -9.47 -0.94
C LYS A 131 -4.42 -10.08 0.45
N ASN A 132 -3.66 -11.17 0.59
CA ASN A 132 -3.59 -11.93 1.84
C ASN A 132 -3.02 -11.08 2.97
N ASN A 133 -2.05 -10.21 2.69
CA ASN A 133 -1.47 -9.33 3.69
C ASN A 133 -2.29 -8.07 3.98
N ALA A 134 -2.85 -7.42 2.96
CA ALA A 134 -3.72 -6.26 3.14
C ALA A 134 -5.00 -6.61 3.92
N LEU A 135 -5.50 -7.85 3.77
CA LEU A 135 -6.64 -8.36 4.55
C LEU A 135 -6.24 -8.91 5.93
N SER A 136 -4.99 -9.34 6.13
CA SER A 136 -4.52 -9.83 7.43
C SER A 136 -4.44 -8.72 8.50
N GLY A 137 -4.21 -7.46 8.09
CA GLY A 137 -4.31 -6.30 8.97
C GLY A 137 -5.75 -6.08 9.44
N TYR A 138 -6.71 -6.07 8.50
CA TYR A 138 -8.14 -5.91 8.79
C TYR A 138 -8.75 -7.08 9.61
N ALA A 139 -8.27 -8.31 9.41
CA ALA A 139 -8.79 -9.49 10.11
C ALA A 139 -8.24 -9.65 11.55
N LYS A 140 -7.08 -9.05 11.86
CA LYS A 140 -6.50 -9.07 13.21
C LYS A 140 -7.10 -8.01 14.14
N GLU A 141 -7.69 -6.95 13.59
CA GLU A 141 -8.35 -5.88 14.36
C GLU A 141 -9.82 -6.19 14.73
N ASN A 142 -10.37 -7.30 14.20
CA ASN A 142 -11.77 -7.72 14.41
C ASN A 142 -11.92 -9.05 15.18
N ARG A 143 -10.96 -9.41 16.06
CA ARG A 143 -11.07 -10.54 16.98
C ARG A 143 -10.87 -10.14 18.43
#